data_AF-A0A7X2NY80-F1
#
_entry.id   AF-A0A7X2NY80-F1
#
_cell.length_a   1.000
_cell.length_b   1.000
_cell.length_c   1.000
_cell.angle_alpha   90.00
_cell.angle_beta   90.00
_cell.angle_gamma   90.00
#
_symmetry.space_group_name_H-M   'P 1'
#
loop_
_entity.id
_entity.type
_entity.pdbx_description
1 polymer ?
#
loop_
_entity_poly.entity_id
_entity_poly.type
_entity_poly.pdbx_seq_one_letter_code
_entity_poly.pdbx_strand_id
1 'polypeptide(L)'
;MTNYGHNETAVRLAALAGDAQIALDKVAKGEADAIEGWLAYGAALNEGRALFPKDEDFGKWVVENGLRQVGGHEIHDHERAAAMWAAANADQLAEARANSKARTLRGWHDQWKKIEAEREAARQKAEREAEAARKREEAEAARKEAEALAKAEAEARAAAEKAATVDERKEAEKKAEEAAAAKAEAERVAEKVEAEIPPAEQEVDPETAKLRREIGKLTPDAMVDEIIGLRADLAERKALIAELRSEISALKSENSLYRQDNLGRALGNEKRRADAAEGRMREHQANAARLQRQVNALKAEIARLKKEAENQVIPL
;
A
#
# COMPACT_ATOMS: atom_id res chain seq x y z
N MET A 1 -12.03 46.09 24.53
CA MET A 1 -13.47 46.21 24.88
C MET A 1 -13.74 47.67 25.12
N THR A 2 -14.42 48.34 24.19
CA THR A 2 -14.84 49.73 24.35
C THR A 2 -16.07 49.73 25.26
N ASN A 3 -15.99 50.32 26.46
CA ASN A 3 -17.12 50.43 27.38
C ASN A 3 -18.10 51.49 26.86
N TYR A 4 -19.09 51.06 26.08
CA TYR A 4 -20.20 51.91 25.66
C TYR A 4 -21.18 52.10 26.83
N GLY A 5 -21.78 53.28 26.93
CA GLY A 5 -22.88 53.52 27.87
C GLY A 5 -24.11 52.69 27.53
N HIS A 6 -24.96 52.34 28.50
CA HIS A 6 -26.17 51.53 28.27
C HIS A 6 -27.06 52.07 27.13
N ASN A 7 -27.19 53.39 27.02
CA ASN A 7 -27.96 54.03 25.95
C ASN A 7 -27.28 53.93 24.58
N GLU A 8 -25.95 54.00 24.52
CA GLU A 8 -25.19 53.87 23.28
C GLU A 8 -25.23 52.44 22.74
N THR A 9 -25.12 51.44 23.63
CA THR A 9 -25.28 50.03 23.26
C THR A 9 -26.67 49.75 22.71
N ALA A 10 -27.73 50.28 23.33
CA ALA A 10 -29.09 50.11 22.85
C ALA A 10 -29.31 50.74 21.45
N VAL A 11 -28.82 51.96 21.24
CA VAL A 11 -28.90 52.63 19.92
C VAL A 11 -28.13 51.85 18.86
N ARG A 12 -26.93 51.36 19.19
CA ARG A 12 -26.13 50.57 18.26
C ARG A 12 -26.78 49.23 17.92
N LEU A 13 -27.36 48.55 18.90
CA LEU A 13 -28.11 47.31 18.68
C LEU A 13 -29.34 47.51 17.80
N ALA A 14 -30.05 48.64 17.95
CA ALA A 14 -31.17 48.97 17.06
C ALA A 14 -30.71 49.23 15.62
N ALA A 15 -29.59 49.94 15.44
CA ALA A 15 -29.00 50.17 14.12
C ALA A 15 -28.58 48.85 13.45
N LEU A 16 -27.88 47.98 14.18
CA LEU A 16 -27.45 46.66 13.67
C LEU A 16 -28.63 45.75 13.33
N ALA A 17 -29.73 45.82 14.08
CA ALA A 17 -30.96 45.10 13.74
C ALA A 17 -31.55 45.60 12.41
N GLY A 18 -31.57 46.92 12.20
CA GLY A 18 -31.98 47.52 10.92
C GLY A 18 -31.09 47.10 9.76
N ASP A 19 -29.77 47.12 9.93
CA ASP A 19 -28.82 46.68 8.91
C ASP A 19 -29.01 45.20 8.55
N ALA A 20 -29.22 44.35 9.57
CA ALA A 20 -29.50 42.93 9.39
C ALA A 20 -30.83 42.71 8.62
N GLN A 21 -31.88 43.47 8.91
CA GLN A 21 -33.15 43.40 8.18
C GLN A 21 -33.00 43.84 6.72
N ILE A 22 -32.30 44.95 6.46
CA ILE A 22 -32.01 45.42 5.09
C ILE A 22 -31.24 44.33 4.31
N ALA A 23 -30.29 43.68 4.97
CA ALA A 23 -29.51 42.60 4.37
C ALA A 23 -30.38 41.36 4.05
N LEU A 24 -31.30 40.98 4.94
CA LEU A 24 -32.27 39.90 4.70
C LEU A 24 -33.27 40.25 3.59
N ASP A 25 -33.69 41.50 3.46
CA ASP A 25 -34.53 41.95 2.36
C ASP A 25 -33.79 41.84 1.01
N LYS A 26 -32.48 42.08 0.97
CA LYS A 26 -31.66 41.83 -0.23
C LYS A 26 -31.63 40.34 -0.58
N VAL A 27 -31.49 39.47 0.42
CA VAL A 27 -31.56 38.01 0.23
C VAL A 27 -32.91 37.61 -0.37
N ALA A 28 -34.01 38.13 0.17
CA ALA A 28 -35.37 37.78 -0.26
C ALA A 28 -35.68 38.22 -1.71
N LYS A 29 -35.03 39.27 -2.22
CA LYS A 29 -35.24 39.80 -3.58
C LYS A 29 -34.59 38.96 -4.69
N GLY A 30 -33.58 38.13 -4.38
CA GLY A 30 -33.03 37.12 -5.28
C GLY A 30 -31.99 37.56 -6.33
N GLU A 31 -31.30 36.52 -6.83
CA GLU A 31 -30.36 36.34 -7.97
C GLU A 31 -28.99 37.05 -8.05
N ALA A 32 -28.85 38.37 -7.88
CA ALA A 32 -27.52 39.02 -7.99
C ALA A 32 -26.84 39.24 -6.64
N ASP A 33 -27.61 39.68 -5.65
CA ASP A 33 -27.07 40.24 -4.39
C ASP A 33 -27.29 39.32 -3.19
N ALA A 34 -27.82 38.10 -3.39
CA ALA A 34 -28.19 37.22 -2.29
C ALA A 34 -26.99 36.84 -1.41
N ILE A 35 -25.81 36.59 -2.01
CA ILE A 35 -24.59 36.30 -1.25
C ILE A 35 -24.10 37.52 -0.48
N GLU A 36 -24.15 38.71 -1.09
CA GLU A 36 -23.77 39.96 -0.43
C GLU A 36 -24.73 40.28 0.73
N GLY A 37 -26.03 40.07 0.54
CA GLY A 37 -27.03 40.18 1.59
C GLY A 37 -26.76 39.23 2.75
N TRP A 38 -26.43 37.97 2.48
CA TRP A 38 -26.07 37.04 3.54
C TRP A 38 -24.77 37.43 4.27
N LEU A 39 -23.77 37.97 3.56
CA LEU A 39 -22.53 38.43 4.17
C LEU A 39 -22.76 39.68 5.05
N ALA A 40 -23.55 40.65 4.58
CA ALA A 40 -23.92 41.83 5.35
C ALA A 40 -24.75 41.48 6.59
N TYR A 41 -25.69 40.53 6.46
CA TYR A 41 -26.45 39.98 7.58
C TYR A 41 -25.52 39.32 8.60
N GLY A 42 -24.60 38.46 8.15
CA GLY A 42 -23.60 37.82 9.00
C GLY A 42 -22.69 38.83 9.73
N ALA A 43 -22.28 39.90 9.05
CA ALA A 43 -21.46 40.96 9.63
C ALA A 43 -22.22 41.72 10.74
N ALA A 44 -23.46 42.12 10.47
CA ALA A 44 -24.31 42.79 11.46
C ALA A 44 -24.56 41.91 12.70
N LEU A 45 -24.73 40.60 12.50
CA LEU A 45 -24.85 39.65 13.60
C LEU A 45 -23.56 39.46 14.40
N ASN A 46 -22.39 39.45 13.75
CA ASN A 46 -21.11 39.37 14.45
C ASN A 46 -20.86 40.61 15.31
N GLU A 47 -21.15 41.80 14.77
CA GLU A 47 -21.09 43.05 15.53
C GLU A 47 -22.09 43.07 16.69
N GLY A 48 -23.33 42.61 16.44
CA GLY A 48 -24.35 42.47 17.48
C GLY A 48 -23.90 41.52 18.58
N ARG A 49 -23.36 40.35 18.22
CA ARG A 49 -22.88 39.33 19.17
C ARG A 49 -21.79 39.86 20.09
N ALA A 50 -20.89 40.70 19.58
CA ALA A 50 -19.80 41.30 20.34
C ALA A 50 -20.27 42.26 21.43
N LEU A 51 -21.49 42.79 21.32
CA LEU A 51 -22.09 43.69 22.32
C LEU A 51 -22.78 42.93 23.46
N PHE A 52 -22.96 41.62 23.34
CA PHE A 52 -23.56 40.79 24.39
C PHE A 52 -22.51 39.95 25.13
N PRO A 53 -22.55 39.89 26.47
CA PRO A 53 -21.64 39.05 27.25
C PRO A 53 -21.96 37.55 27.12
N LYS A 54 -23.21 37.18 26.83
CA LYS A 54 -23.69 35.79 26.74
C LYS A 54 -24.42 35.53 25.42
N ASP A 55 -24.30 34.30 24.91
CA ASP A 55 -25.01 33.85 23.69
C ASP A 55 -26.53 33.87 23.86
N GLU A 56 -27.01 33.60 25.07
CA GLU A 56 -28.45 33.57 25.38
C GLU A 56 -29.11 34.94 25.15
N ASP A 57 -28.47 36.01 25.60
CA ASP A 57 -29.01 37.37 25.47
C ASP A 57 -28.93 37.87 24.02
N PHE A 58 -27.86 37.52 23.32
CA PHE A 58 -27.78 37.72 21.86
C PHE A 58 -28.90 36.96 21.13
N GLY A 59 -29.15 35.69 21.51
CA GLY A 59 -30.20 34.87 20.94
C GLY A 59 -31.59 35.48 21.12
N LYS A 60 -31.88 36.07 22.29
CA LYS A 60 -33.12 36.82 22.54
C LYS A 60 -33.23 38.03 21.62
N TRP A 61 -32.17 38.84 21.52
CA TRP A 61 -32.15 40.01 20.63
C TRP A 61 -32.42 39.63 19.16
N VAL A 62 -31.84 38.53 18.67
CA VAL A 62 -32.11 38.01 17.31
C VAL A 62 -33.59 37.67 17.12
N VAL A 63 -34.23 37.05 18.12
CA VAL A 63 -35.67 36.70 18.08
C VAL A 63 -36.56 37.93 18.16
N GLU A 64 -36.29 38.83 19.11
CA GLU A 64 -37.07 40.06 19.35
C GLU A 64 -37.09 40.98 18.12
N ASN A 65 -36.02 40.99 17.33
CA ASN A 65 -35.90 41.83 16.13
C ASN A 65 -36.30 41.11 14.84
N GLY A 66 -36.89 39.90 14.93
CA GLY A 66 -37.35 39.14 13.76
C GLY A 66 -36.23 38.65 12.85
N LEU A 67 -34.98 38.62 13.33
CA LEU A 67 -33.80 38.28 12.54
C LEU A 67 -33.66 36.77 12.27
N ARG A 68 -34.70 35.97 12.57
CA ARG A 68 -34.82 34.54 12.23
C ARG A 68 -35.67 34.31 10.99
N GLN A 69 -36.09 35.34 10.27
CA GLN A 69 -36.98 35.19 9.13
C GLN A 69 -36.48 35.96 7.92
N VAL A 70 -36.60 35.37 6.73
CA VAL A 70 -36.30 35.99 5.44
C VAL A 70 -37.45 35.73 4.48
N GLY A 71 -38.08 36.78 3.95
CA GLY A 71 -39.22 36.65 3.02
C GLY A 71 -40.39 35.81 3.57
N GLY A 72 -40.59 35.80 4.89
CA GLY A 72 -41.61 34.98 5.55
C GLY A 72 -41.22 33.52 5.84
N HIS A 73 -39.99 33.11 5.51
CA HIS A 73 -39.44 31.79 5.82
C HIS A 73 -38.48 31.83 7.00
N GLU A 74 -38.50 30.79 7.83
CA GLU A 74 -37.56 30.66 8.95
C GLU A 74 -36.13 30.38 8.45
N ILE A 75 -35.17 31.15 8.96
CA ILE A 75 -33.74 30.96 8.73
C ILE A 75 -33.24 29.89 9.69
N HIS A 76 -32.73 28.80 9.14
CA HIS A 76 -32.16 27.74 9.96
C HIS A 76 -30.88 28.20 10.68
N ASP A 77 -30.66 27.69 11.89
CA ASP A 77 -29.47 28.02 12.69
C ASP A 77 -28.15 27.78 11.93
N HIS A 78 -28.10 26.76 11.07
CA HIS A 78 -26.94 26.48 10.22
C HIS A 78 -26.68 27.54 9.16
N GLU A 79 -27.72 28.17 8.62
CA GLU A 79 -27.59 29.24 7.61
C GLU A 79 -27.12 30.52 8.27
N ARG A 80 -27.69 30.86 9.44
CA ARG A 80 -27.23 31.98 10.26
C ARG A 80 -25.75 31.81 10.66
N ALA A 81 -25.39 30.63 11.15
CA ALA A 81 -24.01 30.33 11.53
C ALA A 81 -23.06 30.41 10.33
N ALA A 82 -23.47 29.92 9.16
CA ALA A 82 -22.67 30.02 7.94
C ALA A 82 -22.51 31.48 7.47
N ALA A 83 -23.55 32.31 7.60
CA ALA A 83 -23.48 33.73 7.29
C ALA A 83 -22.50 34.48 8.21
N MET A 84 -22.61 34.26 9.53
CA MET A 84 -21.69 34.82 10.52
C MET A 84 -20.24 34.36 10.29
N TRP A 85 -20.02 33.08 10.03
CA TRP A 85 -18.70 32.53 9.71
C TRP A 85 -18.12 33.16 8.43
N ALA A 86 -18.89 33.18 7.34
CA ALA A 86 -18.44 33.68 6.05
C ALA A 86 -18.07 35.18 6.12
N ALA A 87 -18.83 35.96 6.88
CA ALA A 87 -18.56 37.38 7.09
C ALA A 87 -17.26 37.63 7.89
N ALA A 88 -16.93 36.73 8.83
CA ALA A 88 -15.71 36.85 9.65
C ALA A 88 -14.46 36.26 8.98
N ASN A 89 -14.62 35.36 8.00
CA ASN A 89 -13.52 34.55 7.46
C ASN A 89 -13.47 34.58 5.93
N ALA A 90 -13.15 35.74 5.35
CA ALA A 90 -13.14 35.94 3.90
C ALA A 90 -12.19 34.98 3.14
N ASP A 91 -11.00 34.72 3.69
CA ASP A 91 -10.02 33.82 3.07
C ASP A 91 -10.48 32.36 3.08
N GLN A 92 -11.05 31.91 4.20
CA GLN A 92 -11.59 30.55 4.33
C GLN A 92 -12.80 30.35 3.41
N LEU A 93 -13.63 31.39 3.26
CA LEU A 93 -14.74 31.40 2.32
C LEU A 93 -14.25 31.28 0.87
N ALA A 94 -13.22 32.04 0.49
CA ALA A 94 -12.63 31.98 -0.84
C ALA A 94 -12.07 30.58 -1.14
N GLU A 95 -11.34 29.99 -0.19
CA GLU A 95 -10.83 28.62 -0.29
C GLU A 95 -11.95 27.59 -0.44
N ALA A 96 -12.97 27.65 0.42
CA ALA A 96 -14.08 26.71 0.37
C ALA A 96 -14.89 26.82 -0.92
N ARG A 97 -15.02 28.03 -1.47
CA ARG A 97 -15.69 28.28 -2.76
C ARG A 97 -14.89 27.71 -3.93
N ALA A 98 -13.56 27.82 -3.91
CA ALA A 98 -12.70 27.23 -4.93
C ALA A 98 -12.77 25.70 -4.93
N ASN A 99 -13.00 25.09 -3.77
CA ASN A 99 -13.01 23.64 -3.57
C ASN A 99 -14.43 23.03 -3.51
N SER A 100 -15.48 23.78 -3.86
CA SER A 100 -16.87 23.31 -3.80
C SER A 100 -17.67 23.65 -5.04
N LYS A 101 -18.62 22.77 -5.39
CA LYS A 101 -19.66 23.05 -6.40
C LYS A 101 -20.91 23.72 -5.79
N ALA A 102 -20.93 23.91 -4.47
CA ALA A 102 -22.05 24.55 -3.80
C ALA A 102 -22.21 26.01 -4.25
N ARG A 103 -23.44 26.53 -4.10
CA ARG A 103 -23.80 27.91 -4.45
C ARG A 103 -24.31 28.72 -3.25
N THR A 104 -24.26 28.14 -2.06
CA THR A 104 -24.80 28.74 -0.83
C THR A 104 -23.71 28.84 0.23
N LEU A 105 -23.82 29.83 1.14
CA LEU A 105 -22.87 29.98 2.25
C LEU A 105 -22.80 28.73 3.12
N ARG A 106 -23.95 28.09 3.38
CA ARG A 106 -24.01 26.83 4.12
C ARG A 106 -23.19 25.73 3.46
N GLY A 107 -23.36 25.55 2.15
CA GLY A 107 -22.62 24.53 1.41
C GLY A 107 -21.10 24.79 1.36
N TRP A 108 -20.68 26.06 1.33
CA TRP A 108 -19.26 26.42 1.44
C TRP A 108 -18.73 26.21 2.87
N HIS A 109 -19.49 26.57 3.90
CA HIS A 109 -19.12 26.32 5.29
C HIS A 109 -18.95 24.82 5.58
N ASP A 110 -19.85 23.98 5.07
CA ASP A 110 -19.72 22.52 5.18
C ASP A 110 -18.48 21.99 4.43
N GLN A 111 -18.13 22.58 3.29
CA GLN A 111 -16.89 22.22 2.58
C GLN A 111 -15.65 22.63 3.38
N TRP A 112 -15.63 23.84 3.93
CA TRP A 112 -14.54 24.31 4.78
C TRP A 112 -14.30 23.38 5.97
N LYS A 113 -15.38 22.96 6.65
CA LYS A 113 -15.27 21.99 7.77
C LYS A 113 -14.60 20.68 7.36
N LYS A 114 -14.85 20.19 6.14
CA LYS A 114 -14.18 18.99 5.61
C LYS A 114 -12.70 19.24 5.37
N ILE A 115 -12.36 20.36 4.75
CA ILE A 115 -10.96 20.76 4.51
C ILE A 115 -10.21 20.85 5.85
N GLU A 116 -10.82 21.47 6.87
CA GLU A 116 -10.18 21.60 8.18
C GLU A 116 -10.07 20.26 8.90
N ALA A 117 -11.07 19.39 8.80
CA ALA A 117 -10.99 18.02 9.33
C ALA A 117 -9.89 17.20 8.65
N GLU A 118 -9.71 17.33 7.33
CA GLU A 118 -8.63 16.68 6.59
C GLU A 118 -7.26 17.20 7.03
N ARG A 119 -7.12 18.52 7.24
CA ARG A 119 -5.88 19.13 7.75
C ARG A 119 -5.59 18.68 9.18
N GLU A 120 -6.59 18.62 10.04
CA GLU A 120 -6.44 18.15 11.40
C GLU A 120 -6.02 16.67 11.43
N ALA A 121 -6.65 15.82 10.62
CA ALA A 121 -6.24 14.44 10.47
C ALA A 121 -4.79 14.32 9.97
N ALA A 122 -4.38 15.16 9.01
CA ALA A 122 -2.99 15.20 8.52
C ALA A 122 -2.01 15.65 9.62
N ARG A 123 -2.38 16.66 10.43
CA ARG A 123 -1.57 17.11 11.58
C ARG A 123 -1.42 16.01 12.63
N GLN A 124 -2.51 15.36 13.00
CA GLN A 124 -2.48 14.24 13.96
C GLN A 124 -1.64 13.07 13.43
N LYS A 125 -1.74 12.75 12.13
CA LYS A 125 -0.90 11.73 11.51
C LYS A 125 0.58 12.11 11.56
N ALA A 126 0.93 13.33 11.18
CA ALA A 126 2.30 13.83 11.22
C ALA A 126 2.86 13.84 12.66
N GLU A 127 2.06 14.20 13.66
CA GLU A 127 2.45 14.17 15.06
C GLU A 127 2.73 12.75 15.54
N ARG A 128 1.86 11.78 15.21
CA ARG A 128 2.08 10.36 15.51
C ARG A 128 3.33 9.80 14.84
N GLU A 129 3.57 10.16 13.58
CA GLU A 129 4.78 9.75 12.84
C GLU A 129 6.04 10.35 13.46
N ALA A 130 5.99 11.61 13.89
CA ALA A 130 7.11 12.27 14.57
C ALA A 130 7.37 11.65 15.96
N GLU A 131 6.33 11.33 16.72
CA GLU A 131 6.46 10.63 18.01
C GLU A 131 7.04 9.22 17.82
N ALA A 132 6.55 8.48 16.83
CA ALA A 132 7.07 7.17 16.48
C ALA A 132 8.55 7.25 16.05
N ALA A 133 8.95 8.27 15.30
CA ALA A 133 10.34 8.49 14.92
C ALA A 133 11.23 8.77 16.14
N ARG A 134 10.79 9.64 17.07
CA ARG A 134 11.51 9.91 18.32
C ARG A 134 11.68 8.65 19.16
N LYS A 135 10.63 7.84 19.30
CA LYS A 135 10.70 6.55 20.00
C LYS A 135 11.66 5.57 19.33
N ARG A 136 11.73 5.55 18.00
CA ARG A 136 12.73 4.73 17.27
C ARG A 136 14.16 5.18 17.55
N GLU A 137 14.41 6.49 17.54
CA GLU A 137 15.72 7.06 17.86
C GLU A 137 16.12 6.73 19.31
N GLU A 138 15.19 6.84 20.25
CA GLU A 138 15.40 6.47 21.66
C GLU A 138 15.69 4.98 21.83
N ALA A 139 14.92 4.10 21.17
CA ALA A 139 15.17 2.67 21.18
C ALA A 139 16.53 2.31 20.55
N GLU A 140 16.92 2.98 19.45
CA GLU A 140 18.24 2.80 18.83
C GLU A 140 19.38 3.28 19.75
N ALA A 141 19.20 4.41 20.43
CA ALA A 141 20.18 4.90 21.40
C ALA A 141 20.37 3.90 22.56
N ALA A 142 19.28 3.38 23.12
CA ALA A 142 19.32 2.35 24.16
C ALA A 142 19.98 1.04 23.67
N ARG A 143 19.77 0.65 22.41
CA ARG A 143 20.48 -0.49 21.80
C ARG A 143 21.98 -0.25 21.65
N LYS A 144 22.38 0.95 21.24
CA LYS A 144 23.81 1.32 21.14
C LYS A 144 24.48 1.35 22.51
N GLU A 145 23.77 1.82 23.53
CA GLU A 145 24.23 1.78 24.92
C GLU A 145 24.40 0.33 25.41
N ALA A 146 23.40 -0.54 25.15
CA ALA A 146 23.51 -1.96 25.47
C ALA A 146 24.70 -2.64 24.75
N GLU A 147 24.97 -2.28 23.48
CA GLU A 147 26.13 -2.80 22.74
C GLU A 147 27.46 -2.32 23.36
N ALA A 148 27.56 -1.06 23.76
CA ALA A 148 28.74 -0.52 24.43
C ALA A 148 28.99 -1.21 25.79
N LEU A 149 27.92 -1.44 26.56
CA LEU A 149 27.98 -2.15 27.83
C LEU A 149 28.35 -3.63 27.65
N ALA A 150 27.91 -4.27 26.56
CA ALA A 150 28.33 -5.63 26.21
C ALA A 150 29.84 -5.72 25.91
N LYS A 151 30.41 -4.69 25.26
CA LYS A 151 31.86 -4.62 25.02
C LYS A 151 32.62 -4.42 26.34
N ALA A 152 32.15 -3.51 27.20
CA ALA A 152 32.74 -3.27 28.51
C ALA A 152 32.69 -4.53 29.41
N GLU A 153 31.57 -5.26 29.39
CA GLU A 153 31.42 -6.54 30.08
C GLU A 153 32.45 -7.57 29.57
N ALA A 154 32.59 -7.70 28.25
CA ALA A 154 33.55 -8.64 27.64
C ALA A 154 35.01 -8.28 27.99
N GLU A 155 35.36 -7.00 27.98
CA GLU A 155 36.68 -6.51 28.38
C GLU A 155 36.96 -6.77 29.87
N ALA A 156 35.99 -6.53 30.74
CA ALA A 156 36.10 -6.80 32.17
C ALA A 156 36.26 -8.30 32.47
N ARG A 157 35.52 -9.17 31.77
CA ARG A 157 35.68 -10.63 31.87
C ARG A 157 37.06 -11.09 31.39
N ALA A 158 37.55 -10.53 30.27
CA ALA A 158 38.89 -10.83 29.77
C ALA A 158 40.00 -10.33 30.71
N ALA A 159 39.78 -9.21 31.41
CA ALA A 159 40.69 -8.71 32.44
C ALA A 159 40.71 -9.60 33.69
N ALA A 160 39.54 -10.11 34.11
CA ALA A 160 39.44 -11.06 35.22
C ALA A 160 40.18 -12.37 34.93
N GLU A 161 40.12 -12.86 33.69
CA GLU A 161 40.84 -14.06 33.25
C GLU A 161 42.37 -13.88 33.23
N LYS A 162 42.85 -12.66 32.93
CA LYS A 162 44.28 -12.32 32.86
C LYS A 162 44.86 -11.77 34.17
N ALA A 163 44.04 -11.60 35.21
CA ALA A 163 44.46 -11.01 36.48
C ALA A 163 45.54 -11.86 37.18
N ALA A 164 46.60 -11.19 37.66
CA ALA A 164 47.72 -11.84 38.32
C ALA A 164 47.45 -12.09 39.81
N THR A 165 46.54 -11.31 40.40
CA THR A 165 46.17 -11.41 41.81
C THR A 165 44.68 -11.67 42.00
N VAL A 166 44.33 -12.23 43.16
CA VAL A 166 42.92 -12.51 43.52
C VAL A 166 42.11 -11.22 43.65
N ASP A 167 42.73 -10.12 44.10
CA ASP A 167 42.04 -8.84 44.28
C ASP A 167 41.74 -8.16 42.93
N GLU A 168 42.70 -8.17 41.98
CA GLU A 168 42.48 -7.71 40.60
C GLU A 168 41.38 -8.51 39.91
N ARG A 169 41.33 -9.83 40.13
CA ARG A 169 40.29 -10.69 39.57
C ARG A 169 38.91 -10.33 40.11
N LYS A 170 38.78 -10.13 41.43
CA LYS A 170 37.50 -9.74 42.07
C LYS A 170 37.03 -8.37 41.61
N GLU A 171 37.94 -7.42 41.43
CA GLU A 171 37.58 -6.08 40.94
C GLU A 171 37.09 -6.12 39.47
N ALA A 172 37.74 -6.94 38.63
CA ALA A 172 37.33 -7.13 37.24
C ALA A 172 36.01 -7.91 37.12
N GLU A 173 35.78 -8.94 37.96
CA GLU A 173 34.50 -9.66 38.05
C GLU A 173 33.35 -8.72 38.47
N LYS A 174 33.58 -7.84 39.45
CA LYS A 174 32.59 -6.83 39.86
C LYS A 174 32.25 -5.85 38.74
N LYS A 175 33.26 -5.36 38.00
CA LYS A 175 33.04 -4.49 36.82
C LYS A 175 32.26 -5.21 35.71
N ALA A 176 32.49 -6.51 35.53
CA ALA A 176 31.73 -7.32 34.57
C ALA A 176 30.27 -7.49 35.00
N GLU A 177 29.99 -7.72 36.28
CA GLU A 177 28.63 -7.81 36.82
C GLU A 177 27.87 -6.48 36.72
N GLU A 178 28.52 -5.37 37.05
CA GLU A 178 27.93 -4.02 36.91
C GLU A 178 27.62 -3.69 35.45
N ALA A 179 28.52 -4.01 34.51
CA ALA A 179 28.29 -3.83 33.08
C ALA A 179 27.16 -4.74 32.55
N ALA A 180 27.07 -5.98 33.03
CA ALA A 180 26.00 -6.91 32.67
C ALA A 180 24.63 -6.45 33.16
N ALA A 181 24.55 -5.93 34.39
CA ALA A 181 23.32 -5.39 34.96
C ALA A 181 22.85 -4.14 34.20
N ALA A 182 23.76 -3.21 33.90
CA ALA A 182 23.45 -2.02 33.13
C ALA A 182 23.02 -2.35 31.69
N LYS A 183 23.66 -3.35 31.05
CA LYS A 183 23.27 -3.83 29.72
C LYS A 183 21.82 -4.36 29.73
N ALA A 184 21.48 -5.20 30.70
CA ALA A 184 20.14 -5.77 30.80
C ALA A 184 19.07 -4.68 31.01
N GLU A 185 19.40 -3.61 31.74
CA GLU A 185 18.51 -2.46 31.89
C GLU A 185 18.33 -1.69 30.57
N ALA A 186 19.42 -1.42 29.84
CA ALA A 186 19.38 -0.75 28.54
C ALA A 186 18.59 -1.55 27.48
N GLU A 187 18.74 -2.88 27.45
CA GLU A 187 17.95 -3.77 26.57
C GLU A 187 16.46 -3.72 26.92
N ARG A 188 16.10 -3.73 28.22
CA ARG A 188 14.71 -3.62 28.67
C ARG A 188 14.10 -2.27 28.31
N VAL A 189 14.87 -1.17 28.40
CA VAL A 189 14.42 0.16 27.98
C VAL A 189 14.17 0.18 26.47
N ALA A 190 15.09 -0.37 25.67
CA ALA A 190 14.91 -0.47 24.22
C ALA A 190 13.66 -1.27 23.84
N GLU A 191 13.43 -2.42 24.46
CA GLU A 191 12.25 -3.26 24.21
C GLU A 191 10.94 -2.54 24.58
N LYS A 192 10.92 -1.87 25.73
CA LYS A 192 9.75 -1.12 26.18
C LYS A 192 9.42 0.04 25.24
N VAL A 193 10.41 0.84 24.87
CA VAL A 193 10.22 1.98 23.97
C VAL A 193 9.77 1.50 22.58
N GLU A 194 10.32 0.38 22.10
CA GLU A 194 9.93 -0.21 20.82
C GLU A 194 8.51 -0.75 20.82
N ALA A 195 8.05 -1.34 21.94
CA ALA A 195 6.67 -1.79 22.10
C ALA A 195 5.64 -0.63 22.13
N GLU A 196 6.07 0.58 22.51
CA GLU A 196 5.23 1.78 22.50
C GLU A 196 5.15 2.47 21.13
N ILE A 197 5.88 1.98 20.12
CA ILE A 197 5.78 2.45 18.74
C ILE A 197 4.52 1.83 18.12
N PRO A 198 3.54 2.64 17.70
CA PRO A 198 2.37 2.10 17.01
C PRO A 198 2.80 1.37 15.72
N PRO A 199 2.16 0.23 15.39
CA PRO A 199 2.39 -0.41 14.10
C PRO A 199 2.09 0.61 13.00
N ALA A 200 2.93 0.64 11.97
CA ALA A 200 2.74 1.53 10.84
C ALA A 200 1.30 1.37 10.33
N GLU A 201 0.55 2.48 10.24
CA GLU A 201 -0.76 2.49 9.59
C GLU A 201 -0.55 1.96 8.17
N GLN A 202 -0.95 0.70 7.96
CA GLN A 202 -0.99 0.14 6.63
C GLN A 202 -2.02 0.97 5.87
N GLU A 203 -1.59 1.59 4.75
CA GLU A 203 -2.55 2.18 3.82
C GLU A 203 -3.53 1.07 3.44
N VAL A 204 -4.73 1.16 4.00
CA VAL A 204 -5.81 0.25 3.65
C VAL A 204 -6.11 0.57 2.21
N ASP A 205 -5.73 -0.35 1.32
CA ASP A 205 -5.96 -0.24 -0.11
C ASP A 205 -7.40 0.27 -0.37
N PRO A 206 -7.59 1.25 -1.28
CA PRO A 206 -8.89 1.89 -1.50
C PRO A 206 -10.02 0.91 -1.79
N GLU A 207 -9.73 -0.24 -2.40
CA GLU A 207 -10.70 -1.32 -2.61
C GLU A 207 -11.11 -1.96 -1.28
N THR A 208 -10.13 -2.27 -0.43
CA THR A 208 -10.35 -2.77 0.94
C THR A 208 -11.14 -1.78 1.81
N ALA A 209 -10.87 -0.47 1.69
CA ALA A 209 -11.61 0.56 2.41
C ALA A 209 -13.06 0.67 1.94
N LYS A 210 -13.31 0.50 0.63
CA LYS A 210 -14.65 0.45 0.06
C LYS A 210 -15.42 -0.78 0.54
N LEU A 211 -14.80 -1.96 0.51
CA LEU A 211 -15.37 -3.21 1.01
C LEU A 211 -15.74 -3.10 2.49
N ARG A 212 -14.88 -2.48 3.33
CA ARG A 212 -15.20 -2.22 4.74
C ARG A 212 -16.43 -1.36 4.94
N ARG A 213 -16.62 -0.32 4.11
CA ARG A 213 -17.82 0.53 4.16
C ARG A 213 -19.07 -0.21 3.68
N GLU A 214 -18.94 -1.10 2.71
CA GLU A 214 -20.05 -1.93 2.22
C GLU A 214 -20.47 -2.94 3.28
N ILE A 215 -19.49 -3.62 3.91
CA ILE A 215 -19.74 -4.53 5.05
C ILE A 215 -20.38 -3.80 6.23
N GLY A 216 -19.91 -2.59 6.56
CA GLY A 216 -20.47 -1.79 7.64
C GLY A 216 -21.93 -1.33 7.43
N LYS A 217 -22.46 -1.47 6.22
CA LYS A 217 -23.88 -1.19 5.89
C LYS A 217 -24.75 -2.45 5.97
N LEU A 218 -24.16 -3.65 6.04
CA LEU A 218 -24.91 -4.90 6.15
C LEU A 218 -25.55 -5.02 7.54
N THR A 219 -26.73 -5.63 7.58
CA THR A 219 -27.34 -6.04 8.86
C THR A 219 -26.59 -7.26 9.41
N PRO A 220 -26.70 -7.55 10.72
CA PRO A 220 -26.09 -8.75 11.31
C PRO A 220 -26.51 -10.04 10.59
N ASP A 221 -27.78 -10.18 10.20
CA ASP A 221 -28.29 -11.35 9.50
C ASP A 221 -27.67 -11.49 8.09
N ALA A 222 -27.54 -10.38 7.35
CA ALA A 222 -26.90 -10.38 6.04
C ALA A 222 -25.40 -10.73 6.14
N MET A 223 -24.72 -10.35 7.23
CA MET A 223 -23.33 -10.77 7.47
C MET A 223 -23.23 -12.27 7.75
N VAL A 224 -24.21 -12.87 8.44
CA VAL A 224 -24.25 -14.32 8.69
C VAL A 224 -24.43 -15.08 7.39
N ASP A 225 -25.34 -14.64 6.52
CA ASP A 225 -25.56 -15.25 5.20
C ASP A 225 -24.29 -15.19 4.33
N GLU A 226 -23.60 -14.05 4.32
CA GLU A 226 -22.34 -13.88 3.59
C GLU A 226 -21.26 -14.83 4.12
N ILE A 227 -21.14 -14.96 5.44
CA ILE A 227 -20.18 -15.91 6.08
C ILE A 227 -20.50 -17.35 5.69
N ILE A 228 -21.78 -17.72 5.63
CA ILE A 228 -22.21 -19.05 5.21
C ILE A 228 -21.83 -19.28 3.74
N GLY A 229 -22.10 -18.32 2.85
CA GLY A 229 -21.71 -18.37 1.45
C GLY A 229 -20.20 -18.53 1.27
N LEU A 230 -19.41 -17.68 1.91
CA LEU A 230 -17.94 -17.75 1.86
C LEU A 230 -17.39 -19.08 2.38
N ARG A 231 -18.03 -19.69 3.37
CA ARG A 231 -17.64 -21.03 3.86
C ARG A 231 -17.92 -22.12 2.83
N ALA A 232 -19.03 -22.03 2.10
CA ALA A 232 -19.36 -22.95 1.02
C ALA A 232 -18.35 -22.82 -0.13
N ASP A 233 -18.07 -21.59 -0.58
CA ASP A 233 -17.09 -21.32 -1.64
C ASP A 233 -15.69 -21.80 -1.26
N LEU A 234 -15.29 -21.60 0.01
CA LEU A 234 -14.01 -22.06 0.51
C LEU A 234 -13.92 -23.59 0.53
N ALA A 235 -15.01 -24.28 0.87
CA ALA A 235 -15.08 -25.74 0.81
C ALA A 235 -14.97 -26.24 -0.63
N GLU A 236 -15.67 -25.62 -1.57
CA GLU A 236 -15.59 -25.96 -3.00
C GLU A 236 -14.18 -25.74 -3.56
N ARG A 237 -13.55 -24.59 -3.27
CA ARG A 237 -12.17 -24.32 -3.68
C ARG A 237 -11.18 -25.32 -3.10
N LYS A 238 -11.36 -25.74 -1.84
CA LYS A 238 -10.52 -26.79 -1.24
C LYS A 238 -10.67 -28.13 -1.94
N ALA A 239 -11.89 -28.50 -2.33
CA ALA A 239 -12.14 -29.72 -3.10
C ALA A 239 -11.46 -29.66 -4.48
N LEU A 240 -11.58 -28.53 -5.19
CA LEU A 240 -10.90 -28.32 -6.47
C LEU A 240 -9.37 -28.42 -6.36
N ILE A 241 -8.79 -27.82 -5.31
CA ILE A 241 -7.34 -27.91 -5.05
C ILE A 241 -6.92 -29.36 -4.79
N ALA A 242 -7.73 -30.14 -4.08
CA ALA A 242 -7.45 -31.55 -3.84
C ALA A 242 -7.46 -32.38 -5.14
N GLU A 243 -8.45 -32.14 -6.00
CA GLU A 243 -8.57 -32.78 -7.32
C GLU A 243 -7.35 -32.46 -8.20
N LEU A 244 -7.02 -31.17 -8.36
CA LEU A 244 -5.86 -30.74 -9.16
C LEU A 244 -4.54 -31.31 -8.62
N ARG A 245 -4.39 -31.44 -7.31
CA ARG A 245 -3.21 -32.09 -6.71
C ARG A 245 -3.13 -33.57 -7.06
N SER A 246 -4.27 -34.27 -7.06
CA SER A 246 -4.36 -35.67 -7.48
C SER A 246 -3.96 -35.82 -8.94
N GLU A 247 -4.50 -34.96 -9.82
CA GLU A 247 -4.21 -34.95 -11.26
C GLU A 247 -2.72 -34.66 -11.54
N ILE A 248 -2.13 -33.66 -10.88
CA ILE A 248 -0.69 -33.38 -10.98
C ILE A 248 0.14 -34.59 -10.56
N SER A 249 -0.25 -35.29 -9.48
CA SER A 249 0.45 -36.49 -9.04
C SER A 249 0.35 -37.63 -10.06
N ALA A 250 -0.83 -37.84 -10.63
CA ALA A 250 -1.06 -38.82 -11.69
C ALA A 250 -0.21 -38.52 -12.93
N LEU A 251 -0.27 -37.29 -13.46
CA LEU A 251 0.51 -36.85 -14.61
C LEU A 251 2.02 -36.94 -14.35
N LYS A 252 2.47 -36.64 -13.14
CA LYS A 252 3.88 -36.78 -12.77
C LYS A 252 4.34 -38.23 -12.78
N SER A 253 3.48 -39.14 -12.29
CA SER A 253 3.76 -40.59 -12.34
C SER A 253 3.80 -41.10 -13.78
N GLU A 254 2.86 -40.67 -14.62
CA GLU A 254 2.79 -41.01 -16.04
C GLU A 254 4.02 -40.48 -16.80
N ASN A 255 4.42 -39.23 -16.56
CA ASN A 255 5.64 -38.67 -17.16
C ASN A 255 6.91 -39.41 -16.70
N SER A 256 6.96 -39.85 -15.44
CA SER A 256 8.05 -40.68 -14.93
C SER A 256 8.13 -42.02 -15.66
N LEU A 257 6.99 -42.65 -15.94
CA LEU A 257 6.94 -43.90 -16.72
C LEU A 257 7.45 -43.67 -18.15
N TYR A 258 7.00 -42.62 -18.83
CA TYR A 258 7.51 -42.28 -20.17
C TYR A 258 9.01 -41.97 -20.20
N ARG A 259 9.55 -41.41 -19.11
CA ARG A 259 11.00 -41.17 -18.98
C ARG A 259 11.79 -42.44 -18.67
N GLN A 260 11.19 -43.42 -17.98
CA GLN A 260 11.81 -44.69 -17.65
C GLN A 260 11.73 -45.69 -18.80
N ASP A 261 10.67 -45.64 -19.61
CA ASP A 261 10.59 -46.37 -20.87
C ASP A 261 11.73 -45.87 -21.77
N ASN A 262 12.70 -46.76 -21.96
CA ASN A 262 14.03 -46.53 -22.54
C ASN A 262 13.99 -46.19 -24.05
N LEU A 263 12.99 -45.44 -24.51
CA LEU A 263 12.84 -44.98 -25.89
C LEU A 263 14.12 -44.28 -26.38
N GLY A 264 14.75 -43.46 -25.55
CA GLY A 264 16.04 -42.82 -25.89
C GLY A 264 17.19 -43.81 -26.11
N ARG A 265 17.30 -44.86 -25.28
CA ARG A 265 18.32 -45.91 -25.46
C ARG A 265 18.00 -46.83 -26.64
N ALA A 266 16.73 -47.20 -26.82
CA ALA A 266 16.28 -48.03 -27.92
C ALA A 266 16.53 -47.32 -29.27
N LEU A 267 16.12 -46.06 -29.38
CA LEU A 267 16.37 -45.22 -30.55
C LEU A 267 17.87 -45.04 -30.82
N GLY A 268 18.67 -44.82 -29.77
CA GLY A 268 20.14 -44.69 -29.90
C GLY A 268 20.84 -45.99 -30.30
N ASN A 269 20.31 -47.15 -29.90
CA ASN A 269 20.81 -48.46 -30.35
C ASN A 269 20.46 -48.73 -31.81
N GLU A 270 19.23 -48.44 -32.22
CA GLU A 270 18.81 -48.60 -33.62
C GLU A 270 19.56 -47.67 -34.56
N LYS A 271 19.80 -46.41 -34.19
CA LYS A 271 20.62 -45.49 -34.99
C LYS A 271 22.03 -46.03 -35.21
N ARG A 272 22.69 -46.54 -34.16
CA ARG A 272 24.03 -47.15 -34.27
C ARG A 272 24.04 -48.40 -35.16
N ARG A 273 22.97 -49.21 -35.12
CA ARG A 273 22.81 -50.37 -36.02
C ARG A 273 22.67 -49.93 -37.47
N ALA A 274 21.89 -48.88 -37.73
CA ALA A 274 21.72 -48.31 -39.06
C ALA A 274 23.05 -47.76 -39.61
N ASP A 275 23.77 -46.95 -38.83
CA ASP A 275 25.07 -46.39 -39.22
C ASP A 275 26.10 -47.50 -39.53
N ALA A 276 26.14 -48.56 -38.70
CA ALA A 276 27.02 -49.70 -38.93
C ALA A 276 26.64 -50.51 -40.17
N ALA A 277 25.35 -50.66 -40.47
CA ALA A 277 24.87 -51.31 -41.67
C ALA A 277 25.22 -50.50 -42.92
N GLU A 278 25.09 -49.17 -42.86
CA GLU A 278 25.48 -48.28 -43.95
C GLU A 278 27.00 -48.35 -44.23
N GLY A 279 27.82 -48.36 -43.18
CA GLY A 279 29.27 -48.53 -43.30
C GLY A 279 29.64 -49.83 -44.03
N ARG A 280 29.04 -50.97 -43.62
CA ARG A 280 29.24 -52.26 -44.28
C ARG A 280 28.79 -52.25 -45.74
N MET A 281 27.64 -51.62 -46.03
CA MET A 281 27.14 -51.49 -47.41
C MET A 281 28.14 -50.74 -48.29
N ARG A 282 28.69 -49.62 -47.82
CA ARG A 282 29.70 -48.84 -48.57
C ARG A 282 30.98 -49.64 -48.80
N GLU A 283 31.41 -50.43 -47.82
CA GLU A 283 32.57 -51.32 -47.96
C GLU A 283 32.33 -52.42 -48.99
N HIS A 284 31.16 -53.08 -48.95
CA HIS A 284 30.77 -54.07 -49.95
C HIS A 284 30.69 -53.46 -51.35
N GLN A 285 30.18 -52.25 -51.51
CA GLN A 285 30.17 -51.54 -52.78
C GLN A 285 31.58 -51.24 -53.30
N ALA A 286 32.48 -50.79 -52.42
CA ALA A 286 33.88 -50.53 -52.78
C ALA A 286 34.60 -51.82 -53.21
N ASN A 287 34.37 -52.93 -52.51
CA ASN A 287 34.92 -54.23 -52.86
C ASN A 287 34.35 -54.78 -54.17
N ALA A 288 33.04 -54.62 -54.40
CA ALA A 288 32.40 -54.97 -55.67
C ALA A 288 33.01 -54.17 -56.84
N ALA A 289 33.24 -52.86 -56.65
CA ALA A 289 33.90 -52.03 -57.67
C ALA A 289 35.35 -52.47 -57.95
N ARG A 290 36.11 -52.88 -56.93
CA ARG A 290 37.47 -53.43 -57.11
C ARG A 290 37.45 -54.75 -57.87
N LEU A 291 36.59 -55.69 -57.48
CA LEU A 291 36.41 -56.96 -58.17
C LEU A 291 35.97 -56.74 -59.62
N GLN A 292 35.05 -55.81 -59.87
CA GLN A 292 34.61 -55.48 -61.22
C GLN A 292 35.76 -54.96 -62.09
N ARG A 293 36.65 -54.11 -61.54
CA ARG A 293 37.87 -53.67 -62.25
C ARG A 293 38.80 -54.82 -62.57
N GLN A 294 39.04 -55.74 -61.63
CA GLN A 294 39.87 -56.93 -61.86
C GLN A 294 39.26 -57.84 -62.93
N VAL A 295 37.95 -58.11 -62.87
CA VAL A 295 37.23 -58.88 -63.88
C VAL A 295 37.35 -58.24 -65.26
N ASN A 296 37.22 -56.91 -65.36
CA ASN A 296 37.38 -56.20 -66.63
C ASN A 296 38.82 -56.28 -67.16
N ALA A 297 39.83 -56.17 -66.30
CA ALA A 297 41.23 -56.34 -66.67
C ALA A 297 41.53 -57.75 -67.19
N LEU A 298 41.07 -58.79 -66.46
CA LEU A 298 41.21 -60.19 -66.88
C LEU A 298 40.47 -60.46 -68.19
N LYS A 299 39.27 -59.89 -68.39
CA LYS A 299 38.55 -59.98 -69.67
C LYS A 299 39.36 -59.38 -70.82
N ALA A 300 39.99 -58.22 -70.61
CA ALA A 300 40.84 -57.58 -71.62
C ALA A 300 42.09 -58.43 -71.93
N GLU A 301 42.71 -59.01 -70.92
CA GLU A 301 43.86 -59.91 -71.08
C GLU A 301 43.49 -61.19 -71.82
N ILE A 302 42.38 -61.84 -71.46
CA ILE A 302 41.84 -63.00 -72.18
C ILE A 302 41.56 -62.64 -73.65
N ALA A 303 40.96 -61.48 -73.92
CA ALA A 303 40.69 -61.05 -75.29
C ALA A 303 41.99 -60.82 -76.08
N ARG A 304 43.01 -60.23 -75.44
CA ARG A 304 44.35 -60.07 -76.04
C ARG A 304 45.00 -61.41 -76.34
N LEU A 305 45.03 -62.33 -75.37
CA LEU A 305 45.60 -63.68 -75.52
C LEU A 305 44.85 -64.49 -76.59
N LYS A 306 43.52 -64.36 -76.67
CA LYS A 306 42.73 -64.97 -77.76
C LYS A 306 43.11 -64.43 -79.13
N LYS A 307 43.27 -63.11 -79.27
CA LYS A 307 43.73 -62.48 -80.51
C LYS A 307 45.15 -62.91 -80.89
N GLU A 308 46.05 -63.02 -79.90
CA GLU A 308 47.40 -63.55 -80.11
C GLU A 308 47.35 -65.02 -80.59
N ALA A 309 46.51 -65.86 -79.97
CA ALA A 309 46.31 -67.24 -80.39
C ALA A 309 45.67 -67.37 -81.78
N GLU A 310 44.66 -66.55 -82.10
CA GLU A 310 44.06 -66.48 -83.44
C GLU A 310 45.08 -66.02 -84.49
N ASN A 311 45.96 -65.08 -84.17
CA ASN A 311 47.04 -64.66 -85.08
C ASN A 311 48.15 -65.72 -85.23
N GLN A 312 48.31 -66.63 -84.25
CA GLN A 312 49.19 -67.80 -84.36
C GLN A 312 48.54 -68.95 -85.15
N VAL A 313 47.23 -68.88 -85.38
CA VAL A 313 46.45 -69.89 -86.11
C VAL A 313 45.98 -69.26 -87.43
N ILE A 314 46.81 -69.37 -88.47
CA ILE A 314 46.48 -69.61 -89.91
C ILE A 314 47.63 -69.09 -90.82
N PRO A 315 48.01 -69.76 -91.93
CA PRO A 315 47.56 -71.07 -92.47
C PRO A 315 48.70 -72.10 -92.69
N LEU A 316 48.34 -73.38 -92.64
CA LEU A 316 48.74 -74.35 -93.66
C LEU A 316 47.61 -74.45 -94.69
#